data_AF-A0A973KL61-F1
#
_entry.id   AF-A0A973KL61-F1
#
_cell.length_a   1.000
_cell.length_b   1.000
_cell.length_c   1.000
_cell.angle_alpha   90.00
_cell.angle_beta   90.00
_cell.angle_gamma   90.00
#
_symmetry.space_group_name_H-M   'P 1'
#
loop_
_entity.id
_entity.type
_entity.pdbx_description
1 polymer ?
#
loop_
_entity_poly.entity_id
_entity_poly.type
_entity_poly.pdbx_seq_one_letter_code
_entity_poly.pdbx_strand_id
1 'polypeptide(L)'
;KVSDTASFYAMWDTMINKYGAKSNFYFDIMNEPWAYSGTDLANFEADWLAHYPSLPRDHVIVPGISADTSLCGLGADSRLSGTLLSIHIYSMFGISHTTEADWVKEFNNNLCGYADRAVLTEFGVPMNTGVDYNGPKDGTNNISYLYAVTDTVRSLGIGSVLWTGVKETNQTQGPGPCDNASCAITSLNGSGTNLSLSLTNQSGLDRLQWGWGTGTNPGGGSGTGSGTVLRGVGSSRCLDVPGASTTNGVQTEIWDCNGGTNQQWTATSAKELRVYGNKCLDANGFGTSPGTKVVIWDCTGGTNQQWNLNSDGTVTSVQSGLCLDVTGGSTANGALVELWTCNGGTNQKWTRQ
;
A
#
# COMPACT_ATOMS: atom_id res chain seq x y z
N LYS A 1 -28.20 15.60 13.15
CA LYS A 1 -28.12 16.46 14.35
C LYS A 1 -28.38 15.58 15.55
N VAL A 2 -27.67 15.82 16.66
CA VAL A 2 -27.96 15.16 17.94
C VAL A 2 -29.40 15.50 18.32
N SER A 3 -30.26 14.47 18.34
CA SER A 3 -31.69 14.61 18.64
C SER A 3 -32.00 14.55 20.14
N ASP A 4 -31.10 13.95 20.92
CA ASP A 4 -31.18 13.86 22.38
C ASP A 4 -29.84 14.29 22.99
N THR A 5 -29.76 15.58 23.35
CA THR A 5 -28.54 16.18 23.91
C THR A 5 -28.23 15.66 25.30
N ALA A 6 -29.24 15.28 26.09
CA ALA A 6 -29.02 14.77 27.45
C ALA A 6 -28.30 13.42 27.40
N SER A 7 -28.77 12.49 26.57
CA SER A 7 -28.12 11.19 26.38
C SER A 7 -26.72 11.33 25.75
N PHE A 8 -26.55 12.26 24.81
CA PHE A 8 -25.25 12.55 24.20
C PHE A 8 -24.21 13.01 25.23
N TYR A 9 -24.54 13.99 26.07
CA TYR A 9 -23.62 14.45 27.12
C TYR A 9 -23.41 13.39 28.22
N ALA A 10 -24.43 12.61 28.59
CA ALA A 10 -24.24 11.51 29.55
C ALA A 10 -23.24 10.44 29.05
N MET A 11 -23.26 10.13 27.74
CA MET A 11 -22.26 9.26 27.12
C MET A 11 -20.87 9.91 27.14
N TRP A 12 -20.77 11.20 26.79
CA TRP A 12 -19.48 11.90 26.80
C TRP A 12 -18.90 12.01 28.21
N ASP A 13 -19.71 12.30 29.23
CA ASP A 13 -19.27 12.30 30.64
C ASP A 13 -18.65 10.95 31.02
N THR A 14 -19.23 9.84 30.56
CA THR A 14 -18.68 8.51 30.80
C THR A 14 -17.30 8.35 30.14
N MET A 15 -17.17 8.79 28.89
CA MET A 15 -15.92 8.71 28.13
C MET A 15 -14.83 9.62 28.70
N ILE A 16 -15.17 10.87 29.01
CA ILE A 16 -14.24 11.87 29.56
C ILE A 16 -13.80 11.49 30.97
N ASN A 17 -14.70 11.00 31.84
CA ASN A 17 -14.30 10.53 33.17
C ASN A 17 -13.33 9.34 33.10
N LYS A 18 -13.48 8.47 32.10
CA LYS A 18 -12.63 7.28 31.95
C LYS A 18 -11.29 7.57 31.26
N TYR A 19 -11.30 8.43 30.24
CA TYR A 19 -10.16 8.60 29.33
C TYR A 19 -9.61 10.03 29.26
N GLY A 20 -10.27 11.03 29.83
CA GLY A 20 -9.88 12.46 29.68
C GLY A 20 -8.48 12.80 30.20
N ALA A 21 -7.93 12.01 31.12
CA ALA A 21 -6.57 12.16 31.63
C ALA A 21 -5.53 11.27 30.90
N LYS A 22 -5.92 10.54 29.86
CA LYS A 22 -5.03 9.61 29.13
C LYS A 22 -4.38 10.34 27.95
N SER A 23 -3.05 10.46 28.00
CA SER A 23 -2.28 11.18 26.98
C SER A 23 -2.26 10.51 25.60
N ASN A 24 -2.73 9.28 25.48
CA ASN A 24 -2.80 8.53 24.24
C ASN A 24 -4.24 8.38 23.71
N PHE A 25 -5.19 9.15 24.25
CA PHE A 25 -6.58 9.11 23.84
C PHE A 25 -6.99 10.43 23.20
N TYR A 26 -7.63 10.33 22.04
CA TYR A 26 -8.15 11.44 21.26
C TYR A 26 -9.68 11.31 21.18
N PHE A 27 -10.37 12.43 21.14
CA PHE A 27 -11.82 12.50 21.17
C PHE A 27 -12.34 13.12 19.88
N ASP A 28 -12.83 12.27 18.99
CA ASP A 28 -13.59 12.70 17.82
C ASP A 28 -15.05 12.92 18.22
N ILE A 29 -15.52 14.17 18.13
CA ILE A 29 -16.81 14.57 18.68
C ILE A 29 -17.97 13.95 17.88
N MET A 30 -17.83 13.89 16.56
CA MET A 30 -18.90 13.43 15.67
C MET A 30 -18.36 13.01 14.32
N ASN A 31 -18.69 11.79 13.89
CA ASN A 31 -18.43 11.32 12.54
C ASN A 31 -19.56 11.74 11.58
N GLU A 32 -19.20 12.31 10.42
CA GLU A 32 -20.10 12.65 9.31
C GLU A 32 -21.32 13.51 9.73
N PRO A 33 -21.14 14.79 10.09
CA PRO A 33 -22.22 15.65 10.59
C PRO A 33 -23.17 16.16 9.47
N TRP A 34 -23.62 15.29 8.57
CA TRP A 34 -24.41 15.59 7.36
C TRP A 34 -25.67 16.44 7.59
N ALA A 35 -26.24 16.36 8.78
CA ALA A 35 -27.47 17.05 9.13
C ALA A 35 -27.23 18.46 9.74
N TYR A 36 -25.99 18.91 9.88
CA TYR A 36 -25.65 20.26 10.35
C TYR A 36 -25.29 21.19 9.20
N SER A 37 -25.74 22.45 9.28
CA SER A 37 -25.10 23.53 8.51
C SER A 37 -23.72 23.84 9.09
N GLY A 38 -22.82 24.47 8.32
CA GLY A 38 -21.49 24.80 8.83
C GLY A 38 -21.51 25.70 10.08
N THR A 39 -22.43 26.67 10.14
CA THR A 39 -22.59 27.52 11.33
C THR A 39 -23.18 26.76 12.52
N ASP A 40 -24.18 25.92 12.30
CA ASP A 40 -24.76 25.11 13.38
C ASP A 40 -23.73 24.13 13.94
N LEU A 41 -22.92 23.51 13.08
CA LEU A 41 -21.84 22.62 13.48
C LEU A 41 -20.81 23.38 14.31
N ALA A 42 -20.28 24.51 13.81
CA ALA A 42 -19.28 25.29 14.55
C ALA A 42 -19.78 25.74 15.94
N ASN A 43 -21.06 26.10 16.07
CA ASN A 43 -21.66 26.41 17.36
C ASN A 43 -21.73 25.18 18.28
N PHE A 44 -22.18 24.04 17.74
CA PHE A 44 -22.27 22.79 18.49
C PHE A 44 -20.89 22.33 19.01
N GLU A 45 -19.87 22.34 18.15
CA GLU A 45 -18.51 21.95 18.49
C GLU A 45 -17.88 22.91 19.53
N ALA A 46 -18.14 24.21 19.40
CA ALA A 46 -17.69 25.19 20.38
C ALA A 46 -18.38 25.01 21.75
N ASP A 47 -19.68 24.70 21.76
CA ASP A 47 -20.43 24.42 22.99
C ASP A 47 -19.92 23.15 23.68
N TRP A 48 -19.58 22.11 22.90
CA TRP A 48 -18.98 20.88 23.44
C TRP A 48 -17.63 21.15 24.11
N LEU A 49 -16.75 21.93 23.45
CA LEU A 49 -15.46 22.33 24.03
C LEU A 49 -15.63 23.17 25.30
N ALA A 50 -16.64 24.03 25.34
CA ALA A 50 -16.96 24.83 26.53
C ALA A 50 -17.50 23.96 27.69
N HIS A 51 -18.17 22.85 27.37
CA HIS A 51 -18.66 21.88 28.35
C HIS A 51 -17.53 21.08 29.01
N TYR A 52 -16.45 20.78 28.25
CA TYR A 52 -15.28 20.02 28.73
C TYR A 52 -13.98 20.84 28.71
N PRO A 53 -13.89 21.95 29.47
CA PRO A 53 -12.79 22.92 29.36
C PRO A 53 -11.44 22.39 29.85
N SER A 54 -11.41 21.26 30.57
CA SER A 54 -10.19 20.64 31.09
C SER A 54 -9.49 19.73 30.07
N LEU A 55 -10.14 19.39 28.96
CA LEU A 55 -9.53 18.56 27.93
C LEU A 55 -8.47 19.35 27.15
N PRO A 56 -7.28 18.77 26.93
CA PRO A 56 -6.30 19.35 26.00
C PRO A 56 -6.93 19.48 24.62
N ARG A 57 -6.90 20.69 24.05
CA ARG A 57 -7.54 20.94 22.75
C ARG A 57 -6.91 20.10 21.65
N ASP A 58 -5.61 19.90 21.68
CA ASP A 58 -4.84 19.08 20.73
C ASP A 58 -5.17 17.58 20.78
N HIS A 59 -6.02 17.15 21.72
CA HIS A 59 -6.57 15.80 21.81
C HIS A 59 -8.03 15.71 21.35
N VAL A 60 -8.64 16.81 20.92
CA VAL A 60 -10.01 16.85 20.42
C VAL A 60 -9.97 16.97 18.90
N ILE A 61 -10.70 16.09 18.22
CA ILE A 61 -10.87 16.11 16.76
C ILE A 61 -12.28 16.64 16.48
N VAL A 62 -12.33 17.71 15.70
CA VAL A 62 -13.57 18.36 15.27
C VAL A 62 -13.84 18.01 13.82
N PRO A 63 -15.07 17.59 13.45
CA PRO A 63 -15.37 17.21 12.09
C PRO A 63 -15.33 18.36 11.09
N GLY A 64 -15.03 18.01 9.85
CA GLY A 64 -15.26 18.87 8.69
C GLY A 64 -16.74 19.05 8.39
N ILE A 65 -17.07 20.03 7.55
CA ILE A 65 -18.43 20.19 7.03
C ILE A 65 -18.72 19.18 5.93
N SER A 66 -20.01 19.05 5.59
CA SER A 66 -20.47 18.23 4.47
C SER A 66 -20.04 16.77 4.61
N ALA A 67 -20.34 16.19 5.77
CA ALA A 67 -19.88 14.85 6.16
C ALA A 67 -18.35 14.72 6.07
N ASP A 68 -17.64 15.62 6.76
CA ASP A 68 -16.17 15.62 6.87
C ASP A 68 -15.41 15.86 5.55
N THR A 69 -16.07 16.21 4.46
CA THR A 69 -15.39 16.37 3.16
C THR A 69 -14.64 17.70 3.01
N SER A 70 -14.82 18.69 3.90
CA SER A 70 -14.13 19.98 3.80
C SER A 70 -13.87 20.67 5.15
N LEU A 71 -12.68 21.24 5.30
CA LEU A 71 -12.23 21.98 6.48
C LEU A 71 -12.48 23.49 6.42
N CYS A 72 -12.86 24.03 5.25
CA CYS A 72 -12.90 25.48 4.98
C CYS A 72 -13.69 26.31 6.00
N GLY A 73 -14.81 25.78 6.50
CA GLY A 73 -15.65 26.47 7.48
C GLY A 73 -15.12 26.34 8.90
N LEU A 74 -14.92 25.11 9.36
CA LEU A 74 -14.64 24.80 10.76
C LEU A 74 -13.19 25.13 11.13
N GLY A 75 -12.24 24.93 10.21
CA GLY A 75 -10.85 25.30 10.43
C GLY A 75 -10.64 26.81 10.64
N ALA A 76 -11.50 27.64 10.04
CA ALA A 76 -11.43 29.10 10.16
C ALA A 76 -12.04 29.65 11.47
N ASP A 77 -12.81 28.84 12.21
CA ASP A 77 -13.48 29.32 13.42
C ASP A 77 -12.49 29.41 14.59
N SER A 78 -12.18 30.64 15.00
CA SER A 78 -11.24 30.90 16.09
C SER A 78 -11.60 30.18 17.40
N ARG A 79 -12.88 29.91 17.67
CA ARG A 79 -13.33 29.21 18.88
C ARG A 79 -12.81 27.77 18.94
N LEU A 80 -12.54 27.17 17.78
CA LEU A 80 -12.02 25.82 17.61
C LEU A 80 -10.48 25.79 17.50
N SER A 81 -9.79 26.91 17.72
CA SER A 81 -8.32 26.95 17.63
C SER A 81 -7.65 26.02 18.63
N GLY A 82 -6.63 25.28 18.19
CA GLY A 82 -5.88 24.31 19.00
C GLY A 82 -6.42 22.88 18.96
N THR A 83 -7.58 22.62 18.37
CA THR A 83 -8.07 21.25 18.08
C THR A 83 -7.44 20.64 16.84
N LEU A 84 -7.62 19.33 16.66
CA LEU A 84 -7.44 18.65 15.39
C LEU A 84 -8.73 18.73 14.56
N LEU A 85 -8.62 18.49 13.26
CA LEU A 85 -9.72 18.55 12.31
C LEU A 85 -9.83 17.24 11.54
N SER A 86 -11.00 16.61 11.57
CA SER A 86 -11.30 15.40 10.80
C SER A 86 -11.64 15.78 9.36
N ILE A 87 -11.05 15.06 8.40
CA ILE A 87 -11.38 15.15 6.97
C ILE A 87 -11.50 13.75 6.39
N HIS A 88 -12.49 13.55 5.53
CA HIS A 88 -12.70 12.32 4.77
C HIS A 88 -12.45 12.58 3.29
N ILE A 89 -11.86 11.61 2.59
CA ILE A 89 -11.79 11.63 1.13
C ILE A 89 -12.17 10.27 0.60
N TYR A 90 -13.21 10.25 -0.22
CA TYR A 90 -13.75 9.01 -0.75
C TYR A 90 -13.69 8.96 -2.28
N SER A 91 -12.80 8.13 -2.82
CA SER A 91 -12.85 7.74 -4.24
C SER A 91 -14.01 6.82 -4.58
N MET A 92 -14.64 6.26 -3.56
CA MET A 92 -15.52 5.12 -3.69
C MET A 92 -17.00 5.53 -3.85
N PHE A 93 -17.38 6.75 -3.44
CA PHE A 93 -18.75 7.27 -3.55
C PHE A 93 -19.04 8.04 -4.85
N GLY A 94 -18.37 7.66 -5.95
CA GLY A 94 -18.69 8.14 -7.30
C GLY A 94 -17.87 9.35 -7.79
N ILE A 95 -16.91 9.84 -7.00
CA ILE A 95 -15.88 10.77 -7.46
C ILE A 95 -14.79 9.95 -8.15
N SER A 96 -14.43 10.35 -9.37
CA SER A 96 -13.44 9.63 -10.17
C SER A 96 -12.46 10.59 -10.80
N HIS A 97 -11.19 10.45 -10.42
CA HIS A 97 -10.06 11.10 -11.05
C HIS A 97 -9.05 10.04 -11.47
N THR A 98 -8.64 10.05 -12.73
CA THR A 98 -7.70 9.07 -13.29
C THR A 98 -6.26 9.52 -13.22
N THR A 99 -5.99 10.65 -12.56
CA THR A 99 -4.64 11.16 -12.33
C THR A 99 -4.43 11.48 -10.85
N GLU A 100 -3.22 11.23 -10.35
CA GLU A 100 -2.80 11.61 -9.00
C GLU A 100 -2.98 13.12 -8.78
N ALA A 101 -2.58 13.92 -9.78
CA ALA A 101 -2.62 15.38 -9.68
C ALA A 101 -4.02 15.94 -9.44
N ASP A 102 -5.04 15.36 -10.07
CA ASP A 102 -6.44 15.78 -9.87
C ASP A 102 -6.93 15.44 -8.46
N TRP A 103 -6.59 14.24 -7.95
CA TRP A 103 -6.90 13.86 -6.57
C TRP A 103 -6.17 14.72 -5.54
N VAL A 104 -4.88 15.03 -5.76
CA VAL A 104 -4.10 15.94 -4.91
C VAL A 104 -4.73 17.33 -4.89
N LYS A 105 -5.21 17.81 -6.03
CA LYS A 105 -5.91 19.09 -6.13
C LYS A 105 -7.21 19.08 -5.32
N GLU A 106 -8.02 18.03 -5.43
CA GLU A 106 -9.24 17.88 -4.63
C GLU A 106 -8.93 17.88 -3.13
N PHE A 107 -7.97 17.06 -2.69
CA PHE A 107 -7.57 16.99 -1.29
C PHE A 107 -7.17 18.38 -0.77
N ASN A 108 -6.25 19.06 -1.47
CA ASN A 108 -5.78 20.38 -1.05
C ASN A 108 -6.89 21.45 -1.03
N ASN A 109 -7.82 21.42 -1.98
CA ASN A 109 -8.96 22.32 -1.99
C ASN A 109 -9.86 22.13 -0.76
N ASN A 110 -9.98 20.90 -0.27
CA ASN A 110 -10.79 20.55 0.88
C ASN A 110 -10.06 20.71 2.23
N LEU A 111 -8.73 20.67 2.25
CA LEU A 111 -7.92 21.04 3.41
C LEU A 111 -8.01 22.53 3.75
N CYS A 112 -8.21 23.37 2.73
CA CYS A 112 -8.43 24.81 2.89
C CYS A 112 -7.31 25.55 3.67
N GLY A 113 -6.09 25.05 3.60
CA GLY A 113 -4.93 25.62 4.30
C GLY A 113 -4.74 25.15 5.76
N TYR A 114 -5.55 24.21 6.25
CA TYR A 114 -5.50 23.70 7.63
C TYR A 114 -4.85 22.32 7.75
N ALA A 115 -3.89 22.02 6.87
CA ALA A 115 -3.20 20.73 6.84
C ALA A 115 -2.40 20.45 8.13
N ASP A 116 -1.90 21.49 8.79
CA ASP A 116 -1.13 21.44 10.04
C ASP A 116 -1.93 20.89 11.24
N ARG A 117 -3.25 20.84 11.12
CA ARG A 117 -4.18 20.37 12.16
C ARG A 117 -5.11 19.26 11.66
N ALA A 118 -4.92 18.82 10.42
CA ALA A 118 -5.78 17.83 9.80
C ALA A 118 -5.42 16.40 10.23
N VAL A 119 -6.45 15.57 10.34
CA VAL A 119 -6.37 14.12 10.45
C VAL A 119 -7.30 13.55 9.40
N LEU A 120 -6.77 12.74 8.47
CA LEU A 120 -7.56 11.98 7.51
C LEU A 120 -8.15 10.76 8.23
N THR A 121 -9.28 10.97 8.90
CA THR A 121 -9.94 10.02 9.81
C THR A 121 -10.65 8.89 9.08
N GLU A 122 -11.08 9.11 7.85
CA GLU A 122 -11.62 8.05 6.99
C GLU A 122 -11.18 8.20 5.53
N PHE A 123 -10.62 7.12 5.00
CA PHE A 123 -10.32 6.95 3.59
C PHE A 123 -10.23 5.45 3.28
N GLY A 124 -10.30 5.09 1.99
CA GLY A 124 -10.16 3.68 1.61
C GLY A 124 -10.24 3.43 0.12
N VAL A 125 -9.81 2.23 -0.26
CA VAL A 125 -9.96 1.66 -1.60
C VAL A 125 -10.23 0.16 -1.47
N PRO A 126 -10.82 -0.50 -2.48
CA PRO A 126 -10.93 -1.95 -2.50
C PRO A 126 -9.56 -2.63 -2.43
N MET A 127 -9.33 -3.44 -1.41
CA MET A 127 -8.08 -4.19 -1.20
C MET A 127 -8.17 -5.61 -1.76
N ASN A 128 -9.36 -6.20 -1.80
CA ASN A 128 -9.57 -7.61 -2.19
C ASN A 128 -9.78 -7.86 -3.69
N THR A 129 -9.53 -6.87 -4.54
CA THR A 129 -9.76 -6.94 -6.00
C THR A 129 -8.55 -7.42 -6.79
N GLY A 130 -7.39 -7.56 -6.13
CA GLY A 130 -6.12 -7.92 -6.78
C GLY A 130 -5.43 -6.75 -7.49
N VAL A 131 -5.91 -5.51 -7.30
CA VAL A 131 -5.23 -4.29 -7.79
C VAL A 131 -3.83 -4.20 -7.18
N ASP A 132 -2.85 -3.94 -8.04
CA ASP A 132 -1.48 -3.61 -7.66
C ASP A 132 -1.32 -2.09 -7.52
N TYR A 133 -1.37 -1.62 -6.29
CA TYR A 133 -1.21 -0.21 -5.93
C TYR A 133 0.23 0.29 -6.04
N ASN A 134 1.21 -0.57 -6.31
CA ASN A 134 2.58 -0.19 -6.64
C ASN A 134 2.77 0.06 -8.15
N GLY A 135 1.74 -0.19 -8.96
CA GLY A 135 1.72 0.08 -10.40
C GLY A 135 1.75 1.58 -10.77
N PRO A 136 1.44 1.92 -12.04
CA PRO A 136 1.51 3.28 -12.54
C PRO A 136 0.59 4.17 -11.73
N LYS A 137 1.10 5.34 -11.37
CA LYS A 137 0.35 6.30 -10.56
C LYS A 137 -0.99 6.67 -11.19
N ASP A 138 -1.00 6.85 -12.50
CA ASP A 138 -2.14 7.31 -13.27
C ASP A 138 -2.79 6.19 -14.10
N GLY A 139 -4.04 6.41 -14.50
CA GLY A 139 -4.78 5.58 -15.45
C GLY A 139 -5.95 4.80 -14.85
N THR A 140 -6.02 4.67 -13.52
CA THR A 140 -7.20 4.14 -12.81
C THR A 140 -7.52 4.96 -11.58
N ASN A 141 -8.80 5.05 -11.23
CA ASN A 141 -9.26 5.86 -10.09
C ASN A 141 -8.63 5.41 -8.76
N ASN A 142 -8.73 4.12 -8.43
CA ASN A 142 -8.28 3.60 -7.14
C ASN A 142 -6.77 3.77 -6.94
N ILE A 143 -5.97 3.55 -7.98
CA ILE A 143 -4.53 3.70 -7.90
C ILE A 143 -4.19 5.19 -7.74
N SER A 144 -4.67 6.04 -8.64
CA SER A 144 -4.43 7.49 -8.61
C SER A 144 -4.83 8.13 -7.27
N TYR A 145 -5.99 7.72 -6.75
CA TYR A 145 -6.48 8.13 -5.44
C TYR A 145 -5.53 7.70 -4.31
N LEU A 146 -5.14 6.43 -4.26
CA LEU A 146 -4.33 5.94 -3.15
C LEU A 146 -2.94 6.58 -3.19
N TYR A 147 -2.38 6.83 -4.38
CA TYR A 147 -1.18 7.64 -4.54
C TYR A 147 -1.36 9.04 -3.94
N ALA A 148 -2.35 9.78 -4.43
CA ALA A 148 -2.61 11.15 -4.01
C ALA A 148 -2.83 11.27 -2.51
N VAL A 149 -3.63 10.39 -1.91
CA VAL A 149 -3.89 10.38 -0.47
C VAL A 149 -2.60 10.14 0.30
N THR A 150 -1.86 9.07 -0.01
CA THR A 150 -0.69 8.68 0.78
C THR A 150 0.49 9.63 0.58
N ASP A 151 0.71 10.15 -0.63
CA ASP A 151 1.76 11.14 -0.90
C ASP A 151 1.42 12.50 -0.26
N THR A 152 0.15 12.91 -0.29
CA THR A 152 -0.30 14.16 0.38
C THR A 152 -0.16 14.04 1.89
N VAL A 153 -0.66 12.94 2.48
CA VAL A 153 -0.55 12.65 3.92
C VAL A 153 0.91 12.72 4.37
N ARG A 154 1.82 12.05 3.64
CA ARG A 154 3.25 12.06 3.96
C ARG A 154 3.86 13.45 3.82
N SER A 155 3.59 14.14 2.72
CA SER A 155 4.23 15.43 2.41
C SER A 155 3.80 16.54 3.36
N LEU A 156 2.56 16.51 3.83
CA LEU A 156 1.98 17.50 4.74
C LEU A 156 2.07 17.10 6.22
N GLY A 157 2.50 15.87 6.52
CA GLY A 157 2.61 15.37 7.89
C GLY A 157 1.25 15.13 8.57
N ILE A 158 0.23 14.79 7.78
CA ILE A 158 -1.13 14.53 8.26
C ILE A 158 -1.20 13.13 8.88
N GLY A 159 -1.90 12.97 10.01
CA GLY A 159 -2.24 11.64 10.54
C GLY A 159 -3.36 11.02 9.72
N SER A 160 -3.34 9.70 9.48
CA SER A 160 -4.41 9.05 8.70
C SER A 160 -4.85 7.70 9.26
N VAL A 161 -6.15 7.41 9.11
CA VAL A 161 -6.79 6.17 9.56
C VAL A 161 -7.52 5.54 8.36
N LEU A 162 -7.09 4.33 7.99
CA LEU A 162 -7.80 3.54 6.99
C LEU A 162 -9.12 3.06 7.62
N TRP A 163 -10.24 3.39 6.98
CA TRP A 163 -11.58 3.15 7.50
C TRP A 163 -11.88 1.69 7.84
N THR A 164 -11.39 0.75 7.02
CA THR A 164 -11.55 -0.69 7.25
C THR A 164 -10.20 -1.35 7.44
N GLY A 165 -9.81 -1.57 8.70
CA GLY A 165 -8.56 -2.24 9.04
C GLY A 165 -8.65 -3.77 8.94
N VAL A 166 -9.69 -4.36 9.53
CA VAL A 166 -9.83 -5.80 9.74
C VAL A 166 -11.21 -6.27 9.24
N LYS A 167 -11.22 -7.32 8.41
CA LYS A 167 -12.42 -8.06 8.01
C LYS A 167 -12.62 -9.27 8.92
N GLU A 168 -13.81 -9.45 9.48
CA GLU A 168 -14.12 -10.69 10.23
C GLU A 168 -14.34 -11.88 9.29
N THR A 169 -14.09 -13.10 9.77
CA THR A 169 -14.14 -14.36 9.00
C THR A 169 -15.43 -14.55 8.20
N ASN A 170 -16.58 -14.13 8.76
CA ASN A 170 -17.90 -14.31 8.16
C ASN A 170 -18.55 -12.97 7.77
N GLN A 171 -17.79 -11.87 7.74
CA GLN A 171 -18.32 -10.57 7.38
C GLN A 171 -18.64 -10.52 5.90
N THR A 172 -19.94 -10.52 5.59
CA THR A 172 -20.50 -10.41 4.25
C THR A 172 -21.02 -9.01 3.94
N GLN A 173 -21.11 -8.16 4.97
CA GLN A 173 -21.55 -6.78 4.87
C GLN A 173 -20.38 -5.84 5.18
N GLY A 174 -20.22 -4.81 4.36
CA GLY A 174 -19.39 -3.67 4.67
C GLY A 174 -20.21 -2.40 4.47
N PRO A 175 -19.74 -1.27 4.98
CA PRO A 175 -20.35 -0.01 4.63
C PRO A 175 -20.20 0.19 3.12
N GLY A 176 -21.30 0.46 2.40
CA GLY A 176 -21.25 0.62 0.94
C GLY A 176 -20.30 1.77 0.62
N PRO A 177 -19.46 1.72 -0.43
CA PRO A 177 -19.16 0.72 -1.47
C PRO A 177 -18.06 -0.31 -1.09
N CYS A 178 -17.68 -0.41 0.18
CA CYS A 178 -16.77 -1.44 0.69
C CYS A 178 -17.53 -2.77 0.96
N ASP A 179 -18.44 -3.15 0.07
CA ASP A 179 -19.28 -4.35 0.20
C ASP A 179 -18.42 -5.59 0.46
N ASN A 180 -18.92 -6.49 1.32
CA ASN A 180 -18.18 -7.68 1.77
C ASN A 180 -16.80 -7.33 2.38
N ALA A 181 -16.70 -6.16 3.04
CA ALA A 181 -15.47 -5.60 3.61
C ALA A 181 -14.31 -5.56 2.60
N SER A 182 -14.61 -5.20 1.35
CA SER A 182 -13.64 -5.22 0.25
C SER A 182 -12.44 -4.32 0.50
N CYS A 183 -12.59 -3.27 1.30
CA CYS A 183 -11.55 -2.31 1.63
C CYS A 183 -10.64 -2.74 2.79
N ALA A 184 -10.92 -3.87 3.45
CA ALA A 184 -10.16 -4.32 4.61
C ALA A 184 -8.73 -4.71 4.24
N ILE A 185 -7.73 -4.06 4.85
CA ILE A 185 -6.31 -4.37 4.59
C ILE A 185 -5.90 -5.70 5.21
N THR A 186 -6.58 -6.16 6.26
CA THR A 186 -6.36 -7.48 6.86
C THR A 186 -7.63 -8.27 7.01
N SER A 187 -7.51 -9.59 7.06
CA SER A 187 -8.58 -10.52 7.42
C SER A 187 -8.24 -11.22 8.73
N LEU A 188 -9.23 -11.30 9.62
CA LEU A 188 -9.15 -12.04 10.87
C LEU A 188 -9.32 -13.53 10.62
N ASN A 189 -8.44 -14.33 11.21
CA ASN A 189 -8.47 -15.78 11.16
C ASN A 189 -8.51 -16.35 12.57
N GLY A 190 -9.00 -17.58 12.68
CA GLY A 190 -9.08 -18.29 13.96
C GLY A 190 -10.34 -17.96 14.76
N SER A 191 -10.32 -18.28 16.06
CA SER A 191 -11.47 -18.12 16.94
C SER A 191 -11.05 -18.06 18.41
N GLY A 192 -11.93 -17.55 19.27
CA GLY A 192 -11.65 -17.37 20.69
C GLY A 192 -10.46 -16.44 20.91
N THR A 193 -9.45 -16.91 21.63
CA THR A 193 -8.18 -16.18 21.86
C THR A 193 -7.08 -16.52 20.87
N ASN A 194 -7.30 -17.51 19.97
CA ASN A 194 -6.33 -17.90 18.95
C ASN A 194 -6.63 -17.16 17.64
N LEU A 195 -6.32 -15.87 17.63
CA LEU A 195 -6.60 -14.96 16.51
C LEU A 195 -5.31 -14.62 15.76
N SER A 196 -5.39 -14.57 14.44
CA SER A 196 -4.29 -14.08 13.58
C SER A 196 -4.82 -13.21 12.46
N LEU A 197 -3.98 -12.31 11.95
CA LEU A 197 -4.30 -11.46 10.81
C LEU A 197 -3.56 -11.96 9.56
N SER A 198 -4.28 -12.06 8.45
CA SER A 198 -3.70 -12.25 7.11
C SER A 198 -3.82 -10.95 6.32
N LEU A 199 -2.79 -10.63 5.54
CA LEU A 199 -2.77 -9.44 4.71
C LEU A 199 -3.63 -9.64 3.45
N THR A 200 -4.53 -8.70 3.17
CA THR A 200 -5.38 -8.73 1.97
C THR A 200 -4.65 -8.25 0.73
N ASN A 201 -3.81 -7.22 0.85
CA ASN A 201 -3.10 -6.63 -0.30
C ASN A 201 -1.75 -6.01 0.13
N GLN A 202 -0.64 -6.58 -0.35
CA GLN A 202 0.71 -6.09 -0.03
C GLN A 202 0.97 -4.70 -0.61
N SER A 203 0.63 -4.46 -1.89
CA SER A 203 0.84 -3.17 -2.52
C SER A 203 0.02 -2.05 -1.87
N GLY A 204 -1.19 -2.35 -1.39
CA GLY A 204 -1.99 -1.42 -0.59
C GLY A 204 -1.33 -1.09 0.73
N LEU A 205 -0.76 -2.09 1.43
CA LEU A 205 -0.01 -1.88 2.66
C LEU A 205 1.24 -1.02 2.45
N ASP A 206 1.97 -1.27 1.36
CA ASP A 206 3.16 -0.49 1.00
C ASP A 206 2.82 1.00 0.86
N ARG A 207 1.72 1.33 0.15
CA ARG A 207 1.23 2.71 0.01
C ARG A 207 0.85 3.31 1.36
N LEU A 208 0.15 2.57 2.23
CA LEU A 208 -0.24 3.06 3.56
C LEU A 208 0.99 3.34 4.43
N GLN A 209 1.94 2.41 4.48
CA GLN A 209 3.19 2.56 5.23
C GLN A 209 4.04 3.71 4.68
N TRP A 210 4.06 3.90 3.37
CA TRP A 210 4.67 5.09 2.76
C TRP A 210 3.99 6.37 3.25
N GLY A 211 2.66 6.44 3.23
CA GLY A 211 1.90 7.57 3.76
C GLY A 211 2.24 7.88 5.22
N TRP A 212 2.34 6.84 6.05
CA TRP A 212 2.67 6.95 7.47
C TRP A 212 4.16 7.20 7.77
N GLY A 213 5.01 7.29 6.76
CA GLY A 213 6.45 7.49 6.97
C GLY A 213 7.22 6.26 7.48
N THR A 214 6.58 5.08 7.53
CA THR A 214 7.19 3.84 8.02
C THR A 214 7.70 2.93 6.91
N GLY A 215 7.21 3.11 5.68
CA GLY A 215 7.61 2.37 4.48
C GLY A 215 8.61 3.13 3.61
N THR A 216 9.39 2.37 2.83
CA THR A 216 10.38 2.86 1.85
C THR A 216 9.93 2.69 0.40
N ASN A 217 8.79 2.04 0.14
CA ASN A 217 8.26 1.82 -1.19
C ASN A 217 7.27 2.94 -1.58
N PRO A 218 7.69 3.92 -2.42
CA PRO A 218 6.79 4.98 -2.87
C PRO A 218 5.87 4.54 -4.01
N GLY A 219 5.92 3.28 -4.47
CA GLY A 219 5.22 2.84 -5.67
C GLY A 219 5.69 3.57 -6.95
N GLY A 220 4.90 3.49 -8.02
CA GLY A 220 5.08 4.17 -9.30
C GLY A 220 5.69 3.26 -10.37
N GLY A 221 5.74 1.94 -10.11
CA GLY A 221 6.26 0.95 -11.04
C GLY A 221 5.45 0.92 -12.33
N SER A 222 6.12 0.82 -13.47
CA SER A 222 5.44 0.68 -14.76
C SER A 222 4.70 -0.67 -14.79
N GLY A 223 3.38 -0.60 -14.76
CA GLY A 223 2.49 -1.71 -14.49
C GLY A 223 2.53 -2.77 -15.55
N THR A 224 2.99 -3.96 -15.14
CA THR A 224 2.50 -5.26 -15.59
C THR A 224 2.96 -6.30 -14.57
N GLY A 225 2.12 -6.55 -13.56
CA GLY A 225 2.32 -7.61 -12.57
C GLY A 225 3.38 -7.29 -11.51
N SER A 226 3.10 -7.66 -10.27
CA SER A 226 4.07 -7.74 -9.17
C SER A 226 5.22 -8.66 -9.60
N GLY A 227 6.22 -8.09 -10.24
CA GLY A 227 7.53 -8.70 -10.27
C GLY A 227 8.19 -8.38 -8.95
N THR A 228 8.67 -9.40 -8.26
CA THR A 228 9.65 -9.21 -7.19
C THR A 228 11.01 -9.08 -7.84
N VAL A 229 11.88 -8.29 -7.25
CA VAL A 229 13.25 -8.20 -7.72
C VAL A 229 14.04 -9.40 -7.20
N LEU A 230 14.76 -10.10 -8.09
CA LEU A 230 15.73 -11.13 -7.69
C LEU A 230 17.09 -10.50 -7.49
N ARG A 231 17.42 -10.15 -6.23
CA ARG A 231 18.70 -9.54 -5.86
C ARG A 231 19.71 -10.61 -5.47
N GLY A 232 20.86 -10.67 -6.14
CA GLY A 232 21.95 -11.57 -5.83
C GLY A 232 22.60 -11.24 -4.49
N VAL A 233 22.77 -12.24 -3.62
CA VAL A 233 23.36 -12.07 -2.27
C VAL A 233 24.83 -11.66 -2.37
N GLY A 234 25.59 -12.23 -3.31
CA GLY A 234 27.00 -11.91 -3.48
C GLY A 234 27.28 -10.52 -4.04
N SER A 235 26.41 -10.00 -4.91
CA SER A 235 26.63 -8.73 -5.64
C SER A 235 25.78 -7.56 -5.12
N SER A 236 24.70 -7.84 -4.40
CA SER A 236 23.62 -6.89 -4.08
C SER A 236 22.95 -6.26 -5.31
N ARG A 237 23.19 -6.83 -6.50
CA ARG A 237 22.64 -6.42 -7.80
C ARG A 237 21.48 -7.31 -8.21
N CYS A 238 20.71 -6.87 -9.18
CA CYS A 238 19.44 -7.47 -9.56
C CYS A 238 19.54 -8.23 -10.87
N LEU A 239 18.82 -9.34 -10.97
CA LEU A 239 18.65 -10.08 -12.22
C LEU A 239 17.96 -9.16 -13.23
N ASP A 240 18.63 -8.92 -14.34
CA ASP A 240 18.30 -7.87 -15.32
C ASP A 240 18.25 -8.45 -16.73
N VAL A 241 17.34 -7.94 -17.55
CA VAL A 241 17.39 -8.12 -19.00
C VAL A 241 18.11 -6.93 -19.65
N PRO A 242 19.31 -7.14 -20.24
CA PRO A 242 20.16 -6.07 -20.74
C PRO A 242 19.42 -5.10 -21.67
N GLY A 243 19.54 -3.80 -21.36
CA GLY A 243 18.95 -2.72 -22.15
C GLY A 243 17.42 -2.76 -22.23
N ALA A 244 16.75 -3.43 -21.28
CA ALA A 244 15.30 -3.68 -21.29
C ALA A 244 14.78 -4.32 -22.58
N SER A 245 15.62 -5.14 -23.23
CA SER A 245 15.24 -5.83 -24.47
C SER A 245 14.09 -6.81 -24.25
N THR A 246 13.24 -6.96 -25.26
CA THR A 246 12.16 -7.96 -25.32
C THR A 246 12.40 -9.03 -26.38
N THR A 247 13.60 -9.04 -26.99
CA THR A 247 13.99 -10.03 -28.00
C THR A 247 14.25 -11.39 -27.35
N ASN A 248 13.71 -12.47 -27.93
CA ASN A 248 13.97 -13.84 -27.47
C ASN A 248 15.46 -14.19 -27.58
N GLY A 249 15.97 -14.91 -26.58
CA GLY A 249 17.36 -15.36 -26.54
C GLY A 249 18.34 -14.35 -25.96
N VAL A 250 17.89 -13.16 -25.53
CA VAL A 250 18.73 -12.24 -24.76
C VAL A 250 19.10 -12.89 -23.44
N GLN A 251 20.39 -13.07 -23.19
CA GLN A 251 20.92 -13.61 -21.95
C GLN A 251 20.76 -12.58 -20.83
N THR A 252 20.31 -13.02 -19.66
CA THR A 252 20.17 -12.16 -18.50
C THR A 252 21.53 -11.84 -17.88
N GLU A 253 21.59 -10.71 -17.18
CA GLU A 253 22.77 -10.23 -16.48
C GLU A 253 22.41 -9.82 -15.05
N ILE A 254 23.42 -9.43 -14.27
CA ILE A 254 23.19 -8.63 -13.07
C ILE A 254 23.48 -7.15 -13.34
N TRP A 255 22.61 -6.29 -12.83
CA TRP A 255 22.77 -4.84 -12.91
C TRP A 255 22.35 -4.16 -11.62
N ASP A 256 22.79 -2.93 -11.41
CA ASP A 256 22.35 -2.12 -10.28
C ASP A 256 20.81 -2.04 -10.26
N CYS A 257 20.24 -2.28 -9.08
CA CYS A 257 18.80 -2.36 -8.89
C CYS A 257 18.18 -0.97 -9.06
N ASN A 258 17.33 -0.81 -10.07
CA ASN A 258 16.81 0.49 -10.49
C ASN A 258 15.27 0.55 -10.58
N GLY A 259 14.59 -0.56 -10.31
CA GLY A 259 13.12 -0.65 -10.32
C GLY A 259 12.50 -0.75 -11.72
N GLY A 260 13.32 -0.75 -12.79
CA GLY A 260 12.88 -0.91 -14.16
C GLY A 260 12.19 -2.25 -14.41
N THR A 261 11.27 -2.29 -15.37
CA THR A 261 10.45 -3.48 -15.68
C THR A 261 11.28 -4.70 -16.10
N ASN A 262 12.49 -4.47 -16.61
CA ASN A 262 13.47 -5.49 -16.97
C ASN A 262 14.13 -6.19 -15.78
N GLN A 263 13.87 -5.73 -14.55
CA GLN A 263 14.32 -6.33 -13.29
C GLN A 263 13.16 -6.90 -12.46
N GLN A 264 11.92 -6.79 -12.94
CA GLN A 264 10.72 -7.21 -12.23
C GLN A 264 10.33 -8.63 -12.68
N TRP A 265 10.48 -9.61 -11.77
CA TRP A 265 10.24 -11.02 -12.05
C TRP A 265 9.05 -11.55 -11.25
N THR A 266 7.95 -11.86 -11.94
CA THR A 266 6.73 -12.41 -11.35
C THR A 266 6.80 -13.93 -11.31
N ALA A 267 6.79 -14.51 -10.11
CA ALA A 267 6.65 -15.95 -9.94
C ALA A 267 5.18 -16.37 -10.17
N THR A 268 4.95 -17.40 -10.97
CA THR A 268 3.61 -17.94 -11.24
C THR A 268 3.37 -19.27 -10.52
N SER A 269 2.10 -19.69 -10.41
CA SER A 269 1.74 -21.03 -9.93
C SER A 269 2.27 -22.16 -10.82
N ALA A 270 2.59 -21.86 -12.09
CA ALA A 270 3.24 -22.77 -13.02
C ALA A 270 4.77 -22.87 -12.82
N LYS A 271 5.31 -22.23 -11.76
CA LYS A 271 6.74 -22.11 -11.46
C LYS A 271 7.54 -21.32 -12.49
N GLU A 272 6.90 -20.47 -13.28
CA GLU A 272 7.62 -19.58 -14.19
C GLU A 272 8.09 -18.33 -13.44
N LEU A 273 9.18 -17.74 -13.90
CA LEU A 273 9.60 -16.39 -13.52
C LEU A 273 9.41 -15.50 -14.74
N ARG A 274 8.37 -14.65 -14.71
CA ARG A 274 7.98 -13.82 -15.85
C ARG A 274 8.51 -12.40 -15.74
N VAL A 275 9.00 -11.85 -16.86
CA VAL A 275 9.38 -10.44 -17.02
C VAL A 275 8.51 -9.81 -18.10
N TYR A 276 8.17 -8.53 -17.95
CA TYR A 276 7.22 -7.79 -18.82
C TYR A 276 5.81 -8.42 -18.94
N GLY A 277 5.46 -9.35 -18.04
CA GLY A 277 4.20 -10.10 -18.03
C GLY A 277 4.10 -11.26 -19.05
N ASN A 278 4.88 -11.24 -20.14
CA ASN A 278 4.77 -12.21 -21.24
C ASN A 278 6.07 -12.95 -21.63
N LYS A 279 7.21 -12.60 -21.04
CA LYS A 279 8.48 -13.33 -21.24
C LYS A 279 8.81 -14.16 -20.01
N CYS A 280 9.44 -15.30 -20.21
CA CYS A 280 9.84 -16.22 -19.14
C CYS A 280 11.37 -16.30 -19.06
N LEU A 281 11.89 -16.40 -17.84
CA LEU A 281 13.28 -16.81 -17.58
C LEU A 281 13.45 -18.26 -18.08
N ASP A 282 14.43 -18.49 -18.94
CA ASP A 282 14.53 -19.69 -19.76
C ASP A 282 15.95 -20.26 -19.73
N ALA A 283 16.07 -21.55 -19.42
CA ALA A 283 17.29 -22.30 -19.66
C ALA A 283 17.44 -22.60 -21.16
N ASN A 284 18.31 -21.82 -21.83
CA ASN A 284 18.32 -21.70 -23.28
C ASN A 284 18.44 -23.06 -23.98
N GLY A 285 17.52 -23.31 -24.92
CA GLY A 285 17.53 -24.52 -25.74
C GLY A 285 17.35 -25.81 -24.93
N PHE A 286 16.64 -25.77 -23.80
CA PHE A 286 16.43 -26.91 -22.91
C PHE A 286 17.74 -27.48 -22.35
N GLY A 287 18.78 -26.64 -22.22
CA GLY A 287 20.10 -27.06 -21.76
C GLY A 287 20.09 -27.55 -20.30
N THR A 288 20.81 -28.63 -20.04
CA THR A 288 20.88 -29.29 -18.72
C THR A 288 22.30 -29.41 -18.18
N SER A 289 23.26 -28.70 -18.76
CA SER A 289 24.67 -28.76 -18.40
C SER A 289 25.13 -27.45 -17.73
N PRO A 290 26.12 -27.48 -16.83
CA PRO A 290 26.78 -26.27 -16.35
C PRO A 290 27.27 -25.41 -17.53
N GLY A 291 27.04 -24.11 -17.47
CA GLY A 291 27.30 -23.17 -18.55
C GLY A 291 26.12 -22.94 -19.50
N THR A 292 24.99 -23.62 -19.31
CA THR A 292 23.77 -23.29 -20.08
C THR A 292 23.35 -21.86 -19.78
N LYS A 293 23.26 -21.03 -20.82
CA LYS A 293 22.83 -19.63 -20.72
C LYS A 293 21.40 -19.54 -20.19
N VAL A 294 21.16 -18.58 -19.31
CA VAL A 294 19.81 -18.22 -18.88
C VAL A 294 19.38 -16.98 -19.65
N VAL A 295 18.29 -17.10 -20.40
CA VAL A 295 17.81 -16.07 -21.33
C VAL A 295 16.37 -15.68 -21.00
N ILE A 296 15.84 -14.68 -21.70
CA ILE A 296 14.40 -14.51 -21.82
C ILE A 296 13.88 -15.15 -23.10
N TRP A 297 12.68 -15.74 -23.02
CA TRP A 297 11.96 -16.28 -24.16
C TRP A 297 10.46 -16.06 -24.00
N ASP A 298 9.68 -16.18 -25.07
CA ASP A 298 8.23 -16.28 -24.94
C ASP A 298 7.86 -17.43 -24.00
N CYS A 299 6.87 -17.22 -23.14
CA CYS A 299 6.41 -18.27 -22.23
C CYS A 299 5.76 -19.42 -23.02
N THR A 300 6.34 -20.61 -22.93
CA THR A 300 5.90 -21.82 -23.63
C THR A 300 5.30 -22.88 -22.69
N GLY A 301 5.46 -22.71 -21.38
CA GLY A 301 5.11 -23.71 -20.37
C GLY A 301 6.09 -24.89 -20.29
N GLY A 302 7.20 -24.84 -21.03
CA GLY A 302 8.25 -25.86 -21.01
C GLY A 302 8.96 -25.97 -19.65
N THR A 303 9.46 -27.16 -19.31
CA THR A 303 10.16 -27.39 -18.03
C THR A 303 11.46 -26.60 -17.90
N ASN A 304 12.08 -26.19 -19.02
CA ASN A 304 13.24 -25.31 -19.07
C ASN A 304 12.93 -23.86 -18.61
N GLN A 305 11.65 -23.49 -18.52
CA GLN A 305 11.15 -22.19 -18.04
C GLN A 305 10.60 -22.26 -16.60
N GLN A 306 10.71 -23.42 -15.95
CA GLN A 306 10.21 -23.64 -14.60
C GLN A 306 11.36 -23.61 -13.59
N TRP A 307 11.14 -22.92 -12.47
CA TRP A 307 12.15 -22.61 -11.46
C TRP A 307 11.61 -22.89 -10.05
N ASN A 308 12.39 -23.58 -9.23
CA ASN A 308 12.13 -23.69 -7.80
C ASN A 308 12.82 -22.54 -7.07
N LEU A 309 12.04 -21.79 -6.29
CA LEU A 309 12.52 -20.75 -5.37
C LEU A 309 12.72 -21.38 -4.00
N ASN A 310 13.96 -21.68 -3.63
CA ASN A 310 14.26 -22.50 -2.45
C ASN A 310 14.44 -21.64 -1.18
N SER A 311 14.15 -22.20 0.00
CA SER A 311 14.26 -21.50 1.28
C SER A 311 15.70 -21.15 1.66
N ASP A 312 16.68 -21.84 1.09
CA ASP A 312 18.10 -21.59 1.29
C ASP A 312 18.64 -20.44 0.43
N GLY A 313 17.77 -19.78 -0.36
CA GLY A 313 18.10 -18.67 -1.25
C GLY A 313 18.52 -19.09 -2.65
N THR A 314 18.64 -20.38 -2.98
CA THR A 314 18.91 -20.79 -4.37
C THR A 314 17.67 -20.69 -5.23
N VAL A 315 17.87 -20.43 -6.53
CA VAL A 315 16.85 -20.59 -7.57
C VAL A 315 17.32 -21.72 -8.47
N THR A 316 16.58 -22.82 -8.56
CA THR A 316 17.00 -23.99 -9.34
C THR A 316 16.08 -24.27 -10.50
N SER A 317 16.65 -24.63 -11.66
CA SER A 317 15.89 -25.09 -12.81
C SER A 317 15.16 -26.39 -12.44
N VAL A 318 13.85 -26.45 -12.68
CA VAL A 318 13.05 -27.67 -12.49
C VAL A 318 13.53 -28.78 -13.42
N GLN A 319 13.97 -28.43 -14.63
CA GLN A 319 14.42 -29.39 -15.64
C GLN A 319 15.74 -30.08 -15.27
N SER A 320 16.74 -29.31 -14.82
CA SER A 320 18.11 -29.81 -14.64
C SER A 320 18.53 -29.97 -13.18
N GLY A 321 17.83 -29.31 -12.25
CA GLY A 321 18.26 -29.19 -10.85
C GLY A 321 19.45 -28.25 -10.63
N LEU A 322 19.98 -27.62 -11.70
CA LEU A 322 21.09 -26.67 -11.62
C LEU A 322 20.64 -25.31 -11.07
N CYS A 323 21.57 -24.59 -10.46
CA CYS A 323 21.34 -23.30 -9.84
C CYS A 323 21.46 -22.16 -10.86
N LEU A 324 20.62 -21.13 -10.70
CA LEU A 324 20.78 -19.81 -11.30
C LEU A 324 22.03 -19.14 -10.72
N ASP A 325 23.05 -18.96 -11.55
CA ASP A 325 24.41 -18.59 -11.15
C ASP A 325 24.88 -17.34 -11.90
N VAL A 326 25.50 -16.40 -11.19
CA VAL A 326 26.26 -15.30 -11.82
C VAL A 326 27.66 -15.81 -12.21
N THR A 327 27.92 -15.88 -13.51
CA THR A 327 29.13 -16.49 -14.09
C THR A 327 30.41 -16.03 -13.40
N GLY A 328 31.21 -16.99 -12.96
CA GLY A 328 32.50 -16.76 -12.31
C GLY A 328 32.41 -16.04 -10.95
N GLY A 329 31.21 -15.90 -10.37
CA GLY A 329 30.98 -15.17 -9.13
C GLY A 329 31.24 -13.68 -9.23
N SER A 330 31.20 -13.11 -10.45
CA SER A 330 31.41 -11.68 -10.67
C SER A 330 30.35 -10.86 -9.95
N THR A 331 30.75 -9.69 -9.44
CA THR A 331 29.83 -8.74 -8.82
C THR A 331 29.62 -7.49 -9.67
N ALA A 332 30.27 -7.37 -10.84
CA ALA A 332 30.18 -6.19 -11.70
C ALA A 332 28.86 -6.14 -12.49
N ASN A 333 28.41 -4.93 -12.84
CA ASN A 333 27.31 -4.74 -13.81
C ASN A 333 27.65 -5.43 -15.13
N GLY A 334 26.66 -6.06 -15.75
CA GLY A 334 26.81 -6.79 -17.00
C GLY A 334 27.39 -8.20 -16.87
N ALA A 335 27.63 -8.67 -15.64
CA ALA A 335 27.99 -10.07 -15.45
C ALA A 335 26.79 -10.97 -15.80
N LEU A 336 27.03 -11.92 -16.70
CA LEU A 336 25.99 -12.78 -17.26
C LEU A 336 25.55 -13.87 -16.26
N VAL A 337 24.32 -14.34 -16.47
CA VAL A 337 23.72 -15.41 -15.67
C VAL A 337 23.63 -16.71 -16.47
N GLU A 338 23.93 -17.81 -15.80
CA GLU A 338 23.96 -19.17 -16.36
C GLU A 338 23.36 -20.20 -15.39
N LEU A 339 23.19 -21.42 -15.87
CA LEU A 339 22.99 -22.59 -15.02
C LEU A 339 24.35 -23.13 -14.61
N TRP A 340 24.51 -23.42 -13.32
CA TRP A 340 25.71 -24.05 -12.81
C TRP A 340 25.40 -25.10 -11.74
N THR A 341 26.37 -26.00 -11.52
CA THR A 341 26.28 -26.96 -10.41
C THR A 341 26.15 -26.19 -9.10
N CYS A 342 25.09 -26.47 -8.34
CA CYS A 342 24.86 -25.87 -7.04
C CYS A 342 26.04 -26.17 -6.11
N ASN A 343 26.73 -25.14 -5.64
CA ASN A 343 27.98 -25.23 -4.88
C ASN A 343 27.94 -24.45 -3.55
N GLY A 344 26.83 -23.78 -3.24
CA GLY A 344 26.64 -23.01 -2.01
C GLY A 344 27.26 -21.62 -2.02
N GLY A 345 27.88 -21.20 -3.12
CA GLY A 345 28.43 -19.86 -3.30
C GLY A 345 27.36 -18.77 -3.27
N THR A 346 27.74 -17.57 -2.83
CA THR A 346 26.81 -16.42 -2.72
C THR A 346 26.35 -15.89 -4.08
N ASN A 347 27.06 -16.23 -5.16
CA ASN A 347 26.68 -15.95 -6.55
C ASN A 347 25.53 -16.84 -7.07
N GLN A 348 25.12 -17.86 -6.30
CA GLN A 348 23.96 -18.72 -6.58
C GLN A 348 22.79 -18.46 -5.63
N LYS A 349 22.88 -17.40 -4.81
CA LYS A 349 21.91 -17.07 -3.77
C LYS A 349 21.23 -15.76 -4.13
N TRP A 350 19.90 -15.75 -4.02
CA TRP A 350 19.03 -14.66 -4.43
C TRP A 350 18.00 -14.37 -3.34
N THR A 351 17.81 -13.10 -3.04
CA THR A 351 16.71 -12.60 -2.19
C THR A 351 15.62 -12.02 -3.07
N ARG A 352 14.36 -12.26 -2.68
CA ARG A 352 13.18 -11.64 -3.28
C ARG A 352 12.82 -10.39 -2.50
N GLN A 353 12.72 -9.26 -3.19
CA GLN A 353 12.34 -7.97 -2.62
C GLN A 353 11.17 -7.37 -3.36
#